data_AF-A0A2W6CLR5-F1
#
_entry.id   AF-A0A2W6CLR5-F1
#
_cell.length_a   1.000
_cell.length_b   1.000
_cell.length_c   1.000
_cell.angle_alpha   90.00
_cell.angle_beta   90.00
_cell.angle_gamma   90.00
#
_symmetry.space_group_name_H-M   'P 1'
#
loop_
_entity.id
_entity.type
_entity.pdbx_description
1 polymer ?
#
loop_
_entity_poly.entity_id
_entity_poly.type
_entity_poly.pdbx_seq_one_letter_code
_entity_poly.pdbx_strand_id
1 'polypeptide(L)'
;MRTVIGDLVSSIRPVGRRQRRREQRTIPGNGPNVSGNGFSAPTSDYPDAEGNVLILRGSLTPKARHEYAAVLAGGLEREDAWQRAIELLFERLTVSWTIAGLQLSAQRELIGRYRMASGEERRFVRDVLREHVREHFPELQAP
;
A
#
# COMPACT_ATOMS: atom_id res chain seq x y z
N MET A 1 1.95 -34.32 39.73
CA MET A 1 0.95 -33.27 39.43
C MET A 1 1.73 -32.11 38.78
N ARG A 2 1.72 -31.99 37.45
CA ARG A 2 0.81 -31.17 36.61
C ARG A 2 0.91 -29.65 36.89
N THR A 3 1.53 -28.95 35.91
CA THR A 3 1.19 -27.62 35.32
C THR A 3 1.13 -26.42 36.30
N VAL A 4 1.68 -25.21 36.04
CA VAL A 4 1.26 -24.22 35.03
C VAL A 4 2.16 -22.96 35.00
N ILE A 5 2.27 -22.37 33.79
CA ILE A 5 2.33 -20.92 33.44
C ILE A 5 3.62 -20.17 33.82
N GLY A 6 4.39 -19.54 32.94
CA GLY A 6 4.07 -18.94 31.65
C GLY A 6 4.28 -17.43 31.76
N ASP A 7 5.53 -16.97 31.80
CA ASP A 7 5.86 -15.55 31.93
C ASP A 7 6.08 -14.86 30.58
N LEU A 8 5.51 -13.66 30.54
CA LEU A 8 5.32 -12.74 29.44
C LEU A 8 6.60 -11.97 29.05
N VAL A 9 6.47 -11.30 27.90
CA VAL A 9 7.25 -10.15 27.41
C VAL A 9 8.49 -10.48 26.57
N SER A 10 8.26 -10.79 25.28
CA SER A 10 9.25 -10.51 24.25
C SER A 10 9.02 -9.11 23.67
N SER A 11 10.08 -8.32 23.79
CA SER A 11 10.25 -6.91 23.48
C SER A 11 9.93 -6.57 22.02
N ILE A 12 8.84 -5.84 21.78
CA ILE A 12 8.66 -5.07 20.54
C ILE A 12 9.43 -3.76 20.74
N ARG A 13 10.62 -3.66 20.13
CA ARG A 13 11.33 -2.38 19.99
C ARG A 13 10.98 -1.74 18.64
N PRO A 14 10.86 -0.40 18.58
CA PRO A 14 10.40 0.31 17.40
C PRO A 14 11.50 0.38 16.33
N VAL A 15 11.19 -0.05 15.11
CA VAL A 15 12.02 0.25 13.94
C VAL A 15 11.74 1.70 13.52
N GLY A 16 12.63 2.60 13.91
CA GLY A 16 12.67 3.94 13.37
C GLY A 16 13.04 3.89 11.88
N ARG A 17 12.08 4.16 10.99
CA ARG A 17 12.38 4.40 9.57
C ARG A 17 12.68 5.88 9.37
N ARG A 18 13.97 6.13 9.22
CA ARG A 18 14.57 7.37 8.74
C ARG A 18 13.89 7.80 7.44
N GLN A 19 13.18 8.92 7.49
CA GLN A 19 12.88 9.74 6.31
C GLN A 19 14.22 10.22 5.73
N ARG A 20 14.78 9.46 4.79
CA ARG A 20 15.86 9.96 3.94
C ARG A 20 15.23 10.82 2.86
N ARG A 21 14.99 12.08 3.23
CA ARG A 21 14.87 13.23 2.33
C ARG A 21 16.10 13.23 1.42
N ARG A 22 15.97 12.66 0.21
CA ARG A 22 17.02 12.73 -0.80
C ARG A 22 16.83 14.04 -1.58
N GLU A 23 17.50 15.08 -1.08
CA GLU A 23 17.90 16.23 -1.87
C GLU A 23 18.78 15.73 -3.03
N GLN A 24 18.26 15.79 -4.26
CA GLN A 24 19.07 15.57 -5.45
C GLN A 24 19.98 16.77 -5.66
N ARG A 25 21.24 16.65 -5.23
CA ARG A 25 22.35 17.41 -5.80
C ARG A 25 22.53 16.97 -7.25
N THR A 26 22.50 17.96 -8.14
CA THR A 26 22.76 17.86 -9.57
C THR A 26 24.18 17.36 -9.86
N ILE A 27 24.29 16.37 -10.73
CA ILE A 27 25.52 15.99 -11.45
C ILE A 27 25.24 16.31 -12.93
N PRO A 28 26.08 17.09 -13.63
CA PRO A 28 25.87 17.40 -15.03
C PRO A 28 26.47 16.28 -15.89
N GLY A 29 25.65 15.62 -16.70
CA GLY A 29 26.13 14.58 -17.61
C GLY A 29 25.01 13.85 -18.35
N ASN A 30 24.61 14.44 -19.48
CA ASN A 30 24.03 13.78 -20.67
C ASN A 30 23.00 12.65 -20.42
N GLY A 31 21.73 13.01 -20.28
CA GLY A 31 20.57 12.10 -20.29
C GLY A 31 19.55 12.52 -21.36
N PRO A 32 18.80 11.58 -21.96
CA PRO A 32 18.01 11.82 -23.16
C PRO A 32 16.75 12.66 -22.86
N ASN A 33 16.56 13.69 -23.70
CA ASN A 33 15.34 14.45 -24.02
C ASN A 33 14.12 14.24 -23.09
N VAL A 34 14.01 15.05 -22.03
CA VAL A 34 12.78 15.18 -21.23
C VAL A 34 11.85 16.20 -21.89
N SER A 35 11.12 15.74 -22.90
CA SER A 35 9.87 16.39 -23.32
C SER A 35 8.73 15.77 -22.52
N GLY A 36 8.28 16.43 -21.45
CA GLY A 36 7.14 15.96 -20.67
C GLY A 36 6.92 16.72 -19.38
N ASN A 37 6.20 17.83 -19.45
CA ASN A 37 5.68 18.56 -18.29
C ASN A 37 4.49 17.80 -17.67
N GLY A 38 4.73 16.58 -17.18
CA GLY A 38 3.70 15.69 -16.64
C GLY A 38 3.59 15.81 -15.13
N PHE A 39 2.49 16.39 -14.63
CA PHE A 39 2.14 16.38 -13.21
C PHE A 39 1.79 14.95 -12.77
N SER A 40 2.79 14.13 -12.44
CA SER A 40 2.55 12.86 -11.76
C SER A 40 2.29 13.12 -10.29
N ALA A 41 1.30 12.42 -9.72
CA ALA A 41 1.08 12.41 -8.28
C ALA A 41 2.34 11.90 -7.55
N PRO A 42 2.63 12.39 -6.34
CA PRO A 42 3.71 11.85 -5.52
C PRO A 42 3.45 10.37 -5.21
N THR A 43 4.52 9.58 -5.08
CA THR A 43 4.44 8.15 -4.73
C THR A 43 5.23 7.85 -3.47
N SER A 44 4.82 6.80 -2.76
CA SER A 44 5.47 6.28 -1.55
C SER A 44 5.75 4.79 -1.74
N ASP A 45 6.93 4.35 -1.32
CA ASP A 45 7.41 2.97 -1.47
C ASP A 45 7.33 2.23 -0.13
N TYR A 46 6.75 1.04 -0.16
CA TYR A 46 6.56 0.19 1.02
C TYR A 46 7.25 -1.16 0.81
N PRO A 47 8.49 -1.35 1.31
CA PRO A 47 9.17 -2.64 1.26
C PRO A 47 8.78 -3.55 2.44
N ASP A 48 8.63 -4.85 2.16
CA ASP A 48 8.53 -5.90 3.17
C ASP A 48 9.89 -6.56 3.49
N ALA A 49 9.89 -7.59 4.32
CA ALA A 49 11.11 -8.30 4.73
C ALA A 49 11.67 -9.25 3.65
N GLU A 50 10.86 -9.63 2.67
CA GLU A 50 11.22 -10.55 1.58
C GLU A 50 11.78 -9.80 0.36
N GLY A 51 11.76 -8.47 0.39
CA GLY A 51 12.20 -7.63 -0.71
C GLY A 51 11.09 -7.32 -1.73
N ASN A 52 9.83 -7.64 -1.41
CA ASN A 52 8.69 -7.16 -2.18
C ASN A 52 8.49 -5.67 -1.89
N VAL A 53 8.03 -4.92 -2.89
CA VAL A 53 7.82 -3.47 -2.76
C VAL A 53 6.49 -3.08 -3.37
N LEU A 54 5.60 -2.51 -2.57
CA LEU A 54 4.34 -1.90 -3.03
C LEU A 54 4.54 -0.39 -3.16
N ILE A 55 4.28 0.16 -4.34
CA ILE A 55 4.36 1.60 -4.60
C ILE A 55 2.94 2.14 -4.71
N LEU A 56 2.60 3.10 -3.85
CA LEU A 56 1.30 3.75 -3.80
C LEU A 56 1.40 5.22 -4.20
N ARG A 57 0.39 5.75 -4.90
CA ARG A 57 0.25 7.19 -5.17
C ARG A 57 -0.42 7.90 -3.99
N GLY A 58 0.10 9.07 -3.61
CA GLY A 58 -0.46 9.92 -2.56
C GLY A 58 -1.64 10.79 -3.02
N SER A 59 -2.38 10.38 -4.06
CA SER A 59 -3.54 11.13 -4.56
C SER A 59 -4.71 10.20 -4.87
N LEU A 60 -5.89 10.54 -4.35
CA LEU A 60 -7.14 9.86 -4.63
C LEU A 60 -8.20 10.89 -5.04
N THR A 61 -8.92 10.65 -6.13
CA THR A 61 -9.95 11.60 -6.61
C THR A 61 -11.13 11.65 -5.64
N PRO A 62 -11.86 12.78 -5.54
CA PRO A 62 -13.07 12.86 -4.71
C PRO A 62 -14.10 11.78 -5.04
N LYS A 63 -14.25 11.47 -6.33
CA LYS A 63 -15.12 10.37 -6.80
C LYS A 63 -14.71 9.02 -6.20
N ALA A 64 -13.42 8.68 -6.24
CA ALA A 64 -12.92 7.42 -5.70
C ALA A 64 -13.07 7.34 -4.17
N ARG A 65 -12.94 8.48 -3.46
CA ARG A 65 -13.19 8.59 -2.01
C ARG A 65 -14.65 8.28 -1.67
N HIS A 66 -15.59 8.88 -2.42
CA HIS A 66 -17.02 8.60 -2.24
C HIS A 66 -17.37 7.15 -2.59
N GLU A 67 -16.80 6.61 -3.67
CA GLU A 67 -16.98 5.22 -4.07
C GLU A 67 -16.50 4.25 -2.97
N TYR A 68 -15.32 4.51 -2.40
CA TYR A 68 -14.78 3.75 -1.27
C TYR A 68 -15.73 3.77 -0.05
N ALA A 69 -16.17 4.96 0.37
CA ALA A 69 -17.07 5.09 1.51
C ALA A 69 -18.41 4.37 1.28
N ALA A 70 -18.96 4.45 0.07
CA ALA A 70 -20.20 3.77 -0.30
C ALA A 70 -20.05 2.24 -0.31
N VAL A 71 -18.93 1.72 -0.84
CA VAL A 71 -18.63 0.27 -0.85
C VAL A 71 -18.41 -0.24 0.57
N LEU A 72 -17.70 0.52 1.42
CA LEU A 72 -17.45 0.13 2.81
C LEU A 72 -18.74 0.11 3.65
N ALA A 73 -19.65 1.06 3.41
CA ALA A 73 -20.94 1.13 4.08
C ALA A 73 -21.98 0.16 3.51
N GLY A 74 -21.77 -0.37 2.31
CA GLY A 74 -22.75 -1.15 1.55
C GLY A 74 -22.42 -2.63 1.44
N GLY A 75 -23.38 -3.49 1.75
CA GLY A 75 -23.28 -4.93 1.54
C GLY A 75 -24.35 -5.67 2.34
N LEU A 76 -24.79 -6.81 1.83
CA LEU A 76 -25.62 -7.74 2.62
C LEU A 76 -24.79 -8.39 3.73
N GLU A 77 -23.48 -8.55 3.50
CA GLU A 77 -22.50 -9.13 4.41
C GLU A 77 -21.31 -8.18 4.62
N ARG A 78 -21.01 -7.88 5.89
CA ARG A 78 -19.97 -6.91 6.28
C ARG A 78 -18.56 -7.28 5.79
N GLU A 79 -18.23 -8.58 5.79
CA GLU A 79 -16.92 -9.05 5.36
C GLU A 79 -16.72 -8.91 3.84
N ASP A 80 -17.75 -9.17 3.03
CA ASP A 80 -17.69 -8.96 1.59
C ASP A 80 -17.50 -7.48 1.24
N ALA A 81 -18.28 -6.60 1.89
CA ALA A 81 -18.15 -5.14 1.74
C ALA A 81 -16.71 -4.68 2.02
N TRP A 82 -16.11 -5.17 3.11
CA TRP A 82 -14.74 -4.83 3.48
C TRP A 82 -13.70 -5.33 2.47
N GLN A 83 -13.84 -6.56 1.96
CA GLN A 83 -12.94 -7.08 0.91
C GLN A 83 -13.02 -6.24 -0.37
N ARG A 84 -14.23 -5.90 -0.81
CA ARG A 84 -14.46 -5.06 -1.99
C ARG A 84 -13.90 -3.65 -1.81
N ALA A 85 -14.03 -3.08 -0.61
CA ALA A 85 -13.50 -1.76 -0.30
C ALA A 85 -11.96 -1.75 -0.36
N ILE A 86 -11.29 -2.79 0.16
CA ILE A 86 -9.83 -2.92 0.05
C ILE A 86 -9.38 -3.09 -1.39
N GLU A 87 -10.06 -3.93 -2.17
CA GLU A 87 -9.71 -4.14 -3.58
C GLU A 87 -9.83 -2.83 -4.37
N LEU A 88 -10.86 -2.02 -4.10
CA LEU A 88 -11.00 -0.69 -4.68
C LEU A 88 -9.83 0.22 -4.30
N LEU A 89 -9.44 0.30 -3.03
CA LEU A 89 -8.29 1.10 -2.61
C LEU A 89 -7.01 0.63 -3.30
N PHE A 90 -6.79 -0.69 -3.34
CA PHE A 90 -5.65 -1.28 -4.03
C PHE A 90 -5.65 -0.88 -5.51
N GLU A 91 -6.80 -0.95 -6.19
CA GLU A 91 -6.94 -0.58 -7.59
C GLU A 91 -6.58 0.90 -7.83
N ARG A 92 -7.08 1.79 -6.98
CA ARG A 92 -6.94 3.23 -7.17
C ARG A 92 -5.56 3.77 -6.76
N LEU A 93 -4.95 3.18 -5.73
CA LEU A 93 -3.72 3.71 -5.13
C LEU A 93 -2.46 3.04 -5.67
N THR A 94 -2.52 1.76 -6.04
CA THR A 94 -1.31 1.02 -6.44
C THR A 94 -0.79 1.52 -7.79
N VAL A 95 0.50 1.81 -7.85
CA VAL A 95 1.22 2.20 -9.06
C VAL A 95 2.01 1.01 -9.60
N SER A 96 2.69 0.28 -8.71
CA SER A 96 3.35 -0.97 -9.05
C SER A 96 3.53 -1.85 -7.83
N TRP A 97 3.74 -3.14 -8.07
CA TRP A 97 4.08 -4.11 -7.05
C TRP A 97 5.20 -5.01 -7.55
N THR A 98 6.36 -4.94 -6.88
CA THR A 98 7.44 -5.91 -7.07
C THR A 98 7.22 -7.08 -6.14
N ILE A 99 7.16 -8.28 -6.70
CA ILE A 99 6.97 -9.51 -5.95
C ILE A 99 7.85 -10.63 -6.50
N ALA A 100 8.61 -11.30 -5.64
CA ALA A 100 9.58 -12.33 -6.03
C ALA A 100 10.50 -11.87 -7.20
N GLY A 101 10.93 -10.60 -7.17
CA GLY A 101 11.77 -9.99 -8.20
C GLY A 101 11.06 -9.55 -9.49
N LEU A 102 9.75 -9.80 -9.64
CA LEU A 102 8.95 -9.35 -10.79
C LEU A 102 8.17 -8.09 -10.45
N GLN A 103 8.40 -7.00 -11.19
CA GLN A 103 7.64 -5.76 -11.05
C GLN A 103 6.42 -5.74 -11.98
N LEU A 104 5.23 -5.63 -11.38
CA LEU A 104 3.96 -5.46 -12.08
C LEU A 104 3.52 -4.00 -12.02
N SER A 105 3.04 -3.44 -13.12
CA SER A 105 2.47 -2.07 -13.17
C SER A 105 1.17 -1.96 -13.96
N ALA A 106 0.85 -2.96 -14.78
CA ALA A 106 -0.41 -2.99 -15.50
C ALA A 106 -1.56 -3.24 -14.51
N GLN A 107 -2.57 -2.37 -14.52
CA GLN A 107 -3.67 -2.41 -13.55
C GLN A 107 -4.37 -3.78 -13.48
N ARG A 108 -4.62 -4.40 -14.65
CA ARG A 108 -5.24 -5.73 -14.73
C ARG A 108 -4.38 -6.82 -14.08
N GLU A 109 -3.06 -6.74 -14.26
CA GLU A 109 -2.12 -7.69 -13.66
C GLU A 109 -2.02 -7.48 -12.15
N LEU A 110 -1.99 -6.23 -11.69
CA LEU A 110 -1.99 -5.90 -10.26
C LEU A 110 -3.22 -6.50 -9.56
N ILE A 111 -4.42 -6.30 -10.12
CA ILE A 111 -5.65 -6.86 -9.55
C ILE A 111 -5.66 -8.40 -9.61
N GLY A 112 -5.25 -8.98 -10.74
CA GLY A 112 -5.11 -10.42 -10.86
C GLY A 112 -4.17 -11.01 -9.80
N ARG A 113 -3.01 -10.36 -9.61
CA ARG A 113 -2.00 -10.78 -8.62
C ARG A 113 -2.49 -10.63 -7.19
N TYR A 114 -3.20 -9.55 -6.87
CA TYR A 114 -3.80 -9.34 -5.55
C TYR A 114 -4.85 -10.41 -5.24
N ARG A 115 -5.70 -10.76 -6.20
CA ARG A 115 -6.70 -11.83 -6.02
C ARG A 115 -6.06 -13.21 -5.85
N MET A 116 -4.91 -13.46 -6.46
CA MET A 116 -4.15 -14.70 -6.28
C MET A 116 -3.19 -14.67 -5.08
N ALA A 117 -3.06 -13.53 -4.40
CA ALA A 117 -2.08 -13.34 -3.34
C ALA A 117 -2.34 -14.25 -2.13
N SER A 118 -1.24 -14.68 -1.52
CA SER A 118 -1.25 -15.47 -0.29
C SER A 118 -1.87 -14.68 0.88
N GLY A 119 -2.22 -15.37 1.97
CA GLY A 119 -2.75 -14.71 3.16
C GLY A 119 -1.79 -13.68 3.77
N GLU A 120 -0.48 -13.96 3.71
CA GLU A 120 0.58 -13.08 4.19
C GLU A 120 0.74 -11.85 3.29
N GLU A 121 0.79 -12.04 1.98
CA GLU A 121 0.86 -10.94 1.01
C GLU A 121 -0.37 -10.03 1.11
N ARG A 122 -1.57 -10.60 1.25
CA ARG A 122 -2.80 -9.82 1.46
C ARG A 122 -2.75 -9.06 2.79
N ARG A 123 -2.18 -9.66 3.84
CA ARG A 123 -2.00 -8.96 5.13
C ARG A 123 -1.06 -7.77 4.97
N PHE A 124 0.09 -7.97 4.32
CA PHE A 124 1.04 -6.91 4.00
C PHE A 124 0.37 -5.76 3.23
N VAL A 125 -0.35 -6.07 2.14
CA VAL A 125 -1.08 -5.06 1.34
C VAL A 125 -2.08 -4.28 2.19
N ARG A 126 -2.87 -4.97 3.05
CA ARG A 126 -3.83 -4.29 3.92
C ARG A 126 -3.17 -3.39 4.95
N ASP A 127 -2.09 -3.84 5.57
CA ASP A 127 -1.36 -3.06 6.56
C ASP A 127 -0.77 -1.80 5.92
N VAL A 128 -0.20 -1.91 4.71
CA VAL A 128 0.30 -0.77 3.93
C VAL A 128 -0.83 0.18 3.51
N LEU A 129 -1.94 -0.33 2.99
CA LEU A 129 -3.09 0.52 2.62
C LEU A 129 -3.65 1.26 3.83
N ARG A 130 -3.73 0.61 4.99
CA ARG A 130 -4.16 1.23 6.25
C ARG A 130 -3.21 2.34 6.68
N GLU A 131 -1.91 2.11 6.64
CA GLU A 131 -0.89 3.12 6.94
C GLU A 131 -1.00 4.31 5.98
N HIS A 132 -1.00 4.04 4.68
CA HIS A 132 -1.04 5.05 3.63
C HIS A 132 -2.32 5.90 3.69
N VAL A 133 -3.48 5.26 3.92
CA VAL A 133 -4.76 5.98 4.04
C VAL A 133 -4.77 6.88 5.26
N ARG A 134 -4.26 6.42 6.41
CA ARG A 134 -4.20 7.26 7.63
C ARG A 134 -3.29 8.48 7.46
N GLU A 135 -2.19 8.33 6.74
CA GLU A 135 -1.23 9.42 6.51
C GLU A 135 -1.70 10.42 5.46
N HIS A 136 -2.23 9.94 4.33
CA HIS A 136 -2.53 10.78 3.16
C HIS A 136 -4.00 11.18 3.00
N PHE A 137 -4.93 10.43 3.60
CA PHE A 137 -6.38 10.63 3.47
C PHE A 137 -7.07 10.50 4.84
N PRO A 138 -6.72 11.34 5.84
CA PRO A 138 -7.19 11.21 7.22
C PRO A 138 -8.72 11.33 7.38
N GLU A 139 -9.41 11.85 6.36
CA GLU A 139 -10.87 11.91 6.31
C GLU A 139 -11.54 10.57 5.97
N LEU A 140 -10.79 9.59 5.46
CA LEU A 140 -11.31 8.26 5.14
C LEU A 140 -11.19 7.33 6.34
N GLN A 141 -12.19 6.46 6.50
CA GLN A 141 -12.06 5.32 7.40
C GLN A 141 -10.98 4.38 6.86
N ALA A 142 -9.93 4.12 7.62
CA ALA A 142 -8.91 3.17 7.19
C ALA A 142 -9.44 1.72 7.25
N PRO A 143 -9.13 0.87 6.25
CA PRO A 143 -9.55 -0.53 6.22
C PRO A 143 -8.91 -1.35 7.36
#